data_AF-A0A2V8EJS9-F1
#
_entry.id   AF-A0A2V8EJS9-F1
#
_cell.length_a   1.000
_cell.length_b   1.000
_cell.length_c   1.000
_cell.angle_alpha   90.00
_cell.angle_beta   90.00
_cell.angle_gamma   90.00
#
_symmetry.space_group_name_H-M   'P 1'
#
loop_
_entity.id
_entity.type
_entity.pdbx_description
1 polymer ?
#
loop_
_entity_poly.entity_id
_entity_poly.type
_entity_poly.pdbx_seq_one_letter_code
_entity_poly.pdbx_strand_id
1 'polypeptide(L)'
;VAFSAPYPGKIIRMPLQNGAMLCQRGSFLCADGDINITVEFTKRLGAGFFGGEGFILERFEGSGELFVHSGGTIVPFELKAGETLKVDTGCLVAFDPTVVYDIEFVGGIKTALFGGEGLFFAAMTGPGRVWVQTLPFSRLADRVLAAFHGGKEETRRGDLGGALGAIGDLIGGDR
;
A
#
# COMPACT_ATOMS: atom_id res chain seq x y z
N VAL A 1 -6.73 -2.25 -28.95
CA VAL A 1 -6.93 -2.55 -27.52
C VAL A 1 -6.49 -1.33 -26.72
N ALA A 2 -7.21 -0.95 -25.66
CA ALA A 2 -6.84 0.15 -24.77
C ALA A 2 -6.84 -0.36 -23.32
N PHE A 3 -5.90 0.13 -22.50
CA PHE A 3 -5.71 -0.31 -21.12
C PHE A 3 -5.87 0.87 -20.16
N SER A 4 -6.47 0.61 -18.98
CA SER A 4 -6.61 1.59 -17.90
C SER A 4 -6.56 0.87 -16.55
N ALA A 5 -6.02 1.52 -15.53
CA ALA A 5 -6.14 1.05 -14.15
C ALA A 5 -7.52 1.41 -13.56
N PRO A 6 -7.98 0.70 -12.52
CA PRO A 6 -9.32 0.88 -11.95
C PRO A 6 -9.44 2.08 -10.99
N TYR A 7 -8.45 2.98 -10.96
CA TYR A 7 -8.44 4.17 -10.11
C TYR A 7 -7.70 5.35 -10.75
N PRO A 8 -7.97 6.60 -10.32
CA PRO A 8 -7.37 7.79 -10.92
C PRO A 8 -5.86 7.84 -10.73
N GLY A 9 -5.13 8.13 -11.80
CA GLY A 9 -3.68 8.23 -11.74
C GLY A 9 -3.01 8.49 -13.08
N LYS A 10 -1.70 8.27 -13.14
CA LYS A 10 -0.86 8.41 -14.33
C LYS A 10 -0.35 7.06 -14.81
N ILE A 11 -0.32 6.86 -16.12
CA ILE A 11 0.31 5.70 -16.77
C ILE A 11 1.67 6.15 -17.30
N ILE A 12 2.70 5.34 -17.06
CA ILE A 12 4.09 5.72 -17.31
C ILE A 12 4.78 4.57 -18.00
N ARG A 13 5.50 4.94 -19.07
CA ARG A 13 6.31 4.05 -19.87
C ARG A 13 7.70 3.92 -19.24
N MET A 14 8.12 2.69 -19.02
CA MET A 14 9.42 2.29 -18.47
C MET A 14 10.08 1.33 -19.46
N PRO A 15 10.90 1.84 -20.40
CA PRO A 15 11.55 0.98 -21.39
C PRO A 15 12.59 0.08 -20.72
N LEU A 16 12.63 -1.19 -21.13
CA LEU A 16 13.62 -2.18 -20.72
C LEU A 16 14.54 -2.51 -21.90
N GLN A 17 15.85 -2.37 -21.70
CA GLN A 17 16.87 -2.70 -22.71
C GLN A 17 17.77 -3.79 -22.15
N ASN A 18 17.36 -5.05 -22.31
CA ASN A 18 18.00 -6.22 -21.68
C ASN A 18 18.29 -5.98 -20.19
N GLY A 19 17.27 -5.47 -19.49
CA GLY A 19 17.37 -5.02 -18.11
C GLY A 19 16.20 -5.54 -17.30
N ALA A 20 16.16 -5.11 -16.03
CA ALA A 20 15.07 -5.46 -15.15
C ALA A 20 14.52 -4.26 -14.37
N MET A 21 13.27 -4.40 -13.91
CA MET A 21 12.58 -3.45 -13.06
C MET A 21 11.76 -4.23 -12.04
N LEU A 22 11.69 -3.76 -10.81
CA LEU A 22 10.76 -4.30 -9.83
C LEU A 22 9.55 -3.37 -9.74
N CYS A 23 8.35 -3.93 -9.71
CA CYS A 23 7.09 -3.20 -9.65
C CYS A 23 6.17 -3.83 -8.62
N GLN A 24 5.47 -2.99 -7.84
CA GLN A 24 4.38 -3.47 -6.99
C GLN A 24 3.27 -4.01 -7.90
N ARG A 25 2.77 -5.21 -7.62
CA ARG A 25 1.82 -5.90 -8.50
C ARG A 25 0.59 -5.05 -8.89
N GLY A 26 0.07 -4.25 -7.96
CA GLY A 26 -1.06 -3.35 -8.22
C GLY A 26 -0.75 -2.18 -9.17
N SER A 27 0.52 -1.88 -9.39
CA SER A 27 0.99 -0.85 -10.32
C SER A 27 1.28 -1.36 -11.72
N PHE A 28 1.40 -2.68 -11.95
CA PHE A 28 1.55 -3.20 -13.31
C PHE A 28 0.27 -2.97 -14.14
N LEU A 29 0.41 -2.43 -15.36
CA LEU A 29 -0.72 -2.24 -16.27
C LEU A 29 -0.66 -3.17 -17.48
N CYS A 30 0.43 -3.08 -18.24
CA CYS A 30 0.69 -3.96 -19.38
C CYS A 30 2.17 -3.90 -19.78
N ALA A 31 2.60 -4.84 -20.59
CA ALA A 31 3.93 -4.87 -21.18
C ALA A 31 3.85 -5.33 -22.65
N ASP A 32 4.84 -4.92 -23.44
CA ASP A 32 5.03 -5.33 -24.83
C ASP A 32 6.51 -5.67 -25.07
N GLY A 33 6.78 -6.68 -25.90
CA GLY A 33 8.13 -7.21 -26.14
C GLY A 33 8.44 -8.50 -25.39
N ASP A 34 9.72 -8.86 -25.34
CA ASP A 34 10.23 -10.08 -24.69
C ASP A 34 10.55 -9.77 -23.23
N ILE A 35 9.51 -9.74 -22.39
CA ILE A 35 9.60 -9.43 -20.96
C ILE A 35 9.07 -10.62 -20.16
N ASN A 36 9.95 -11.24 -19.39
CA ASN A 36 9.62 -12.26 -18.42
C ASN A 36 9.11 -11.60 -17.12
N ILE A 37 7.97 -12.08 -16.62
CA ILE A 37 7.33 -11.56 -15.40
C ILE A 37 7.37 -12.66 -14.34
N THR A 38 8.02 -12.37 -13.22
CA THR A 38 8.14 -13.31 -12.09
C THR A 38 7.76 -12.63 -10.78
N VAL A 39 7.19 -13.38 -9.84
CA VAL A 39 7.02 -12.90 -8.47
C VAL A 39 8.38 -12.91 -7.78
N GLU A 40 8.87 -11.73 -7.38
CA GLU A 40 10.13 -11.58 -6.65
C GLU A 40 9.93 -11.82 -5.16
N PHE A 41 8.87 -11.22 -4.61
CA PHE A 41 8.67 -11.18 -3.17
C PHE A 41 7.18 -11.13 -2.85
N THR A 42 6.80 -11.84 -1.78
CA THR A 42 5.44 -11.81 -1.23
C THR A 42 5.54 -11.76 0.28
N LYS A 43 4.93 -10.74 0.89
CA LYS A 43 4.78 -10.63 2.35
C LYS A 43 3.33 -10.40 2.70
N ARG A 44 2.77 -11.34 3.45
CA ARG A 44 1.42 -11.21 4.03
C ARG A 44 1.49 -10.20 5.17
N LEU A 45 0.78 -9.09 5.02
CA LEU A 45 0.80 -7.96 5.96
C LEU A 45 -0.38 -7.96 6.95
N GLY A 46 -0.96 -9.14 7.22
CA GLY A 46 -2.15 -9.29 8.06
C GLY A 46 -3.46 -9.18 7.26
N ALA A 47 -4.59 -9.46 7.93
CA ALA A 47 -5.91 -9.45 7.30
C ALA A 47 -6.39 -8.01 7.07
N GLY A 48 -6.73 -7.66 5.82
CA GLY A 48 -7.35 -6.38 5.45
C GLY A 48 -6.51 -5.50 4.51
N PHE A 49 -5.18 -5.58 4.57
CA PHE A 49 -4.31 -4.74 3.73
C PHE A 49 -4.15 -5.37 2.33
N PHE A 50 -4.30 -4.57 1.26
CA PHE A 50 -4.19 -5.00 -0.15
C PHE A 50 -5.09 -6.18 -0.56
N GLY A 51 -6.35 -6.21 -0.12
CA GLY A 51 -7.27 -7.27 -0.53
C GLY A 51 -6.95 -8.66 0.06
N GLY A 52 -6.10 -8.72 1.10
CA GLY A 52 -5.76 -9.95 1.81
C GLY A 52 -4.57 -10.73 1.25
N GLU A 53 -4.04 -10.33 0.09
CA GLU A 53 -2.87 -10.97 -0.52
C GLU A 53 -1.54 -10.41 0.04
N GLY A 54 -1.58 -9.24 0.68
CA GLY A 54 -0.42 -8.55 1.23
C GLY A 54 0.38 -7.79 0.16
N PHE A 55 1.65 -7.52 0.47
CA PHE A 55 2.55 -6.84 -0.44
C PHE A 55 3.22 -7.85 -1.37
N ILE A 56 2.95 -7.73 -2.67
CA ILE A 56 3.52 -8.56 -3.72
C ILE A 56 4.32 -7.67 -4.67
N LEU A 57 5.56 -8.06 -4.87
CA LEU A 57 6.50 -7.42 -5.77
C LEU A 57 6.81 -8.36 -6.93
N GLU A 58 6.70 -7.82 -8.13
CA GLU A 58 6.97 -8.53 -9.37
C GLU A 58 8.25 -7.98 -10.00
N ARG A 59 9.05 -8.87 -10.58
CA ARG A 59 10.24 -8.55 -11.34
C ARG A 59 9.96 -8.76 -12.83
N PHE A 60 10.25 -7.73 -13.60
CA PHE A 60 10.11 -7.68 -15.05
C PHE A 60 11.51 -7.66 -15.62
N GLU A 61 11.88 -8.64 -16.45
CA GLU A 61 13.22 -8.74 -17.04
C GLU A 61 13.14 -9.06 -18.53
N GLY A 62 13.95 -8.36 -19.32
CA GLY A 62 14.07 -8.59 -20.75
C GLY A 62 14.19 -7.30 -21.55
N SER A 63 13.62 -7.29 -22.75
CA SER A 63 13.69 -6.17 -23.68
C SER A 63 12.30 -5.82 -24.24
N GLY A 64 11.85 -4.59 -23.99
CA GLY A 64 10.52 -4.16 -24.40
C GLY A 64 10.05 -2.91 -23.66
N GLU A 65 8.73 -2.74 -23.62
CA GLU A 65 8.05 -1.61 -23.00
C GLU A 65 7.22 -2.09 -21.82
N LEU A 66 7.54 -1.59 -20.62
CA LEU A 66 6.71 -1.77 -19.43
C LEU A 66 5.84 -0.54 -19.21
N PHE A 67 4.55 -0.73 -18.98
CA PHE A 67 3.63 0.34 -18.60
C PHE A 67 3.15 0.10 -17.17
N VAL A 68 3.37 1.09 -16.32
CA VAL A 68 2.94 1.07 -14.92
C VAL A 68 1.95 2.18 -14.65
N HIS A 69 1.03 1.94 -13.72
CA HIS A 69 0.08 2.90 -13.21
C HIS A 69 0.47 3.38 -11.80
N SER A 70 0.38 4.70 -11.61
CA SER A 70 0.62 5.39 -10.34
C SER A 70 -0.63 6.14 -9.94
N GLY A 71 -1.25 5.75 -8.82
CA GLY A 71 -2.43 6.42 -8.26
C GLY A 71 -2.14 7.87 -7.85
N GLY A 72 -3.01 8.79 -8.26
CA GLY A 72 -2.74 10.22 -8.15
C GLY A 72 -1.62 10.69 -9.10
N THR A 73 -0.53 11.22 -8.54
CA THR A 73 0.67 11.54 -9.33
C THR A 73 1.82 10.61 -8.98
N ILE A 74 2.81 10.55 -9.87
CA ILE A 74 4.08 9.91 -9.62
C ILE A 74 5.12 10.90 -9.14
N VAL A 75 5.99 10.43 -8.25
CA VAL A 75 7.16 11.14 -7.76
C VAL A 75 8.39 10.23 -7.94
N PRO A 76 9.31 10.55 -8.87
CA PRO A 76 10.57 9.83 -9.00
C PRO A 76 11.59 10.33 -7.97
N PHE A 77 12.35 9.39 -7.40
CA PHE A 77 13.50 9.63 -6.55
C PHE A 77 14.71 8.94 -7.17
N GLU A 78 15.86 9.60 -7.15
CA GLU A 78 17.14 9.02 -7.55
C GLU A 78 18.01 8.93 -6.29
N LEU A 79 18.17 7.71 -5.78
CA LEU A 79 18.93 7.44 -4.57
C LEU A 79 20.39 7.25 -4.92
N LYS A 80 21.27 7.98 -4.23
CA LYS A 80 22.71 7.73 -4.28
C LYS A 80 23.07 6.47 -3.51
N ALA A 81 24.29 5.96 -3.70
CA ALA A 81 24.79 4.83 -2.94
C ALA A 81 24.73 5.11 -1.43
N GLY A 82 24.06 4.24 -0.68
CA GLY A 82 23.87 4.37 0.77
C GLY A 82 22.78 5.36 1.19
N GLU A 83 22.18 6.12 0.27
CA GLU A 83 21.03 6.97 0.56
C GLU A 83 19.78 6.12 0.77
N THR A 84 19.05 6.37 1.86
CA THR A 84 17.86 5.59 2.23
C THR A 84 16.60 6.44 2.18
N LEU A 85 15.59 5.94 1.48
CA LEU A 85 14.24 6.48 1.44
C LEU A 85 13.28 5.51 2.15
N LYS A 86 12.54 5.99 3.15
CA LYS A 86 11.45 5.22 3.77
C LYS A 86 10.12 5.59 3.12
N VAL A 87 9.45 4.62 2.51
CA VAL A 87 8.20 4.79 1.76
C VAL A 87 7.10 3.95 2.38
N ASP A 88 5.88 4.46 2.44
CA ASP A 88 4.69 3.61 2.67
C ASP A 88 4.62 2.51 1.61
N THR A 89 4.49 1.26 2.03
CA THR A 89 4.48 0.11 1.11
C THR A 89 3.37 0.19 0.05
N GLY A 90 2.24 0.82 0.35
CA GLY A 90 1.18 1.08 -0.62
C GLY A 90 1.54 2.15 -1.62
N CYS A 91 2.38 3.11 -1.24
CA CYS A 91 2.84 4.17 -2.13
C CYS A 91 3.98 3.73 -3.06
N LEU A 92 4.58 2.55 -2.91
CA LEU A 92 5.63 2.08 -3.81
C LEU A 92 5.04 1.64 -5.15
N VAL A 93 5.57 2.19 -6.26
CA VAL A 93 5.16 1.82 -7.63
C VAL A 93 6.17 0.87 -8.24
N ALA A 94 7.41 1.34 -8.41
CA ALA A 94 8.48 0.58 -9.06
C ALA A 94 9.85 1.07 -8.59
N PHE A 95 10.91 0.30 -8.84
CA PHE A 95 12.29 0.69 -8.56
C PHE A 95 13.31 -0.15 -9.32
N ASP A 96 14.49 0.43 -9.52
CA ASP A 96 15.61 -0.24 -10.18
C ASP A 96 16.12 -1.44 -9.35
N PRO A 97 16.56 -2.55 -9.97
CA PRO A 97 17.05 -3.74 -9.26
C PRO A 97 18.27 -3.52 -8.35
N THR A 98 18.96 -2.40 -8.51
CA THR A 98 20.12 -2.03 -7.69
C THR A 98 19.74 -1.47 -6.32
N VAL A 99 18.46 -1.10 -6.13
CA VAL A 99 17.96 -0.59 -4.86
C VAL A 99 17.68 -1.75 -3.91
N VAL A 100 18.36 -1.76 -2.77
CA VAL A 100 18.12 -2.72 -1.69
C VAL A 100 16.84 -2.32 -0.95
N TYR A 101 15.96 -3.26 -0.67
CA TYR A 101 14.69 -2.98 0.01
C TYR A 101 14.45 -3.91 1.21
N ASP A 102 13.87 -3.36 2.27
CA ASP A 102 13.36 -4.13 3.42
C ASP A 102 11.99 -3.61 3.86
N ILE A 103 11.10 -4.51 4.26
CA ILE A 103 9.72 -4.20 4.66
C ILE A 103 9.61 -4.22 6.19
N GLU A 104 9.58 -3.05 6.79
CA GLU A 104 9.49 -2.82 8.23
C GLU A 104 8.03 -2.61 8.67
N PHE A 105 7.62 -3.25 9.77
CA PHE A 105 6.36 -2.90 10.44
C PHE A 105 6.57 -1.73 11.38
N VAL A 106 5.73 -0.70 11.25
CA VAL A 106 5.70 0.45 12.16
C VAL A 106 4.40 0.42 12.96
N GLY A 107 4.45 -0.24 14.13
CA GLY A 107 3.34 -0.31 15.08
C GLY A 107 3.38 0.79 16.14
N GLY A 108 2.23 1.05 16.79
CA GLY A 108 2.13 1.87 18.02
C GLY A 108 1.11 3.03 17.96
N ILE A 109 1.00 3.79 19.06
CA ILE A 109 0.05 4.91 19.30
C ILE A 109 0.00 5.96 18.17
N LYS A 110 1.04 6.06 17.34
CA LYS A 110 1.10 6.98 16.19
C LYS A 110 0.17 6.58 15.03
N THR A 111 -0.32 5.34 14.95
CA THR A 111 -1.26 4.88 13.90
C THR A 111 -2.71 5.35 14.12
N ALA A 112 -3.05 5.86 15.32
CA ALA A 112 -4.38 6.37 15.62
C ALA A 112 -4.82 7.52 14.69
N LEU A 113 -3.87 8.32 14.18
CA LEU A 113 -4.13 9.40 13.23
C LEU A 113 -4.46 8.91 11.80
N PHE A 114 -4.21 7.63 11.51
CA PHE A 114 -4.46 7.00 10.21
C PHE A 114 -5.57 5.94 10.27
N GLY A 115 -6.45 5.98 11.28
CA GLY A 115 -7.57 5.04 11.39
C GLY A 115 -7.26 3.74 12.11
N GLY A 116 -6.11 3.65 12.80
CA GLY A 116 -5.77 2.49 13.64
C GLY A 116 -5.13 1.31 12.90
N GLU A 117 -4.91 1.43 11.58
CA GLU A 117 -4.25 0.40 10.79
C GLU A 117 -2.73 0.40 11.01
N GLY A 118 -2.13 -0.80 11.02
CA GLY A 118 -0.69 -0.99 11.09
C GLY A 118 -0.01 -0.46 9.83
N LEU A 119 0.98 0.42 9.98
CA LEU A 119 1.68 1.02 8.85
C LEU A 119 2.92 0.18 8.51
N PHE A 120 3.08 -0.23 7.26
CA PHE A 120 4.29 -0.89 6.78
C PHE A 120 5.08 0.05 5.90
N PHE A 121 6.37 0.17 6.20
CA PHE A 121 7.32 0.94 5.39
C PHE A 121 8.27 0.03 4.63
N ALA A 122 8.58 0.42 3.39
CA ALA A 122 9.72 -0.08 2.64
C ALA A 122 10.90 0.88 2.87
N ALA A 123 11.97 0.38 3.46
CA ALA A 123 13.26 1.06 3.49
C ALA A 123 14.00 0.75 2.18
N MET A 124 14.17 1.75 1.33
CA MET A 124 14.78 1.65 0.00
C MET A 124 16.15 2.30 0.04
N THR A 125 17.22 1.54 -0.15
CA THR A 125 18.61 2.03 -0.08
C THR A 125 19.28 1.94 -1.45
N GLY A 126 19.77 3.07 -1.94
CA GLY A 126 20.38 3.19 -3.26
C GLY A 126 21.74 2.49 -3.40
N PRO A 127 22.30 2.48 -4.62
CA PRO A 127 21.94 3.39 -5.70
C PRO A 127 20.77 2.92 -6.57
N GLY A 128 20.03 3.86 -7.16
CA GLY A 128 19.01 3.57 -8.18
C GLY A 128 17.76 4.45 -8.05
N ARG A 129 16.85 4.30 -8.99
CA ARG A 129 15.61 5.07 -9.03
C ARG A 129 14.50 4.34 -8.29
N VAL A 130 13.67 5.13 -7.60
CA VAL A 130 12.46 4.67 -6.92
C VAL A 130 11.30 5.55 -7.36
N TRP A 131 10.18 4.92 -7.70
CA TRP A 131 8.97 5.59 -8.14
C TRP A 131 7.88 5.41 -7.10
N VAL A 132 7.30 6.53 -6.66
CA VAL A 132 6.31 6.57 -5.58
C VAL A 132 5.02 7.22 -6.07
N GLN A 133 3.88 6.67 -5.66
CA GLN A 133 2.56 7.22 -5.93
C GLN A 133 2.03 8.01 -4.73
N THR A 134 1.27 9.08 -5.00
CA THR A 134 0.72 9.95 -3.94
C THR A 134 -0.61 9.46 -3.37
N LEU A 135 -1.36 8.66 -4.13
CA LEU A 135 -2.68 8.18 -3.73
C LEU A 135 -2.79 6.67 -4.02
N PRO A 136 -2.28 5.80 -3.13
CA PRO A 136 -2.41 4.37 -3.31
C PRO A 136 -3.87 3.93 -3.16
N PHE A 137 -4.27 2.95 -3.96
CA PHE A 137 -5.66 2.48 -4.01
C PHE A 137 -6.18 1.96 -2.66
N SER A 138 -5.33 1.27 -1.89
CA SER A 138 -5.69 0.80 -0.54
C SER A 138 -6.17 1.94 0.34
N ARG A 139 -5.37 2.99 0.50
CA ARG A 139 -5.76 4.17 1.29
C ARG A 139 -7.03 4.85 0.78
N LEU A 140 -7.23 4.91 -0.54
CA LEU A 140 -8.46 5.44 -1.10
C LEU A 140 -9.66 4.59 -0.68
N ALA A 141 -9.56 3.27 -0.82
CA ALA A 141 -10.60 2.32 -0.42
C ALA A 141 -10.91 2.41 1.09
N ASP A 142 -9.88 2.41 1.93
CA ASP A 142 -10.02 2.48 3.39
C ASP A 142 -10.73 3.78 3.81
N ARG A 143 -10.38 4.91 3.20
CA ARG A 143 -11.03 6.20 3.46
C ARG A 143 -12.49 6.25 3.01
N VAL A 144 -12.82 5.62 1.89
CA VAL A 144 -14.20 5.51 1.42
C VAL A 144 -15.01 4.63 2.37
N LEU A 145 -14.49 3.46 2.76
CA LEU A 145 -15.15 2.54 3.70
C LEU A 145 -15.37 3.20 5.07
N ALA A 146 -14.36 3.91 5.59
CA ALA A 146 -14.48 4.64 6.85
C ALA A 146 -15.57 5.71 6.79
N ALA A 147 -15.72 6.42 5.67
CA ALA A 147 -16.79 7.40 5.49
C ALA A 147 -18.20 6.75 5.46
N PHE A 148 -18.33 5.57 4.83
CA PHE A 148 -19.59 4.81 4.84
C PHE A 148 -19.93 4.26 6.23
N HIS A 149 -18.94 3.87 7.02
CA HIS A 149 -19.15 3.37 8.38
C HIS A 149 -19.38 4.49 9.40
N GLY A 150 -18.76 5.66 9.23
CA GLY A 150 -18.98 6.84 10.07
C GLY A 150 -20.39 7.44 9.95
N GLY A 151 -21.13 7.15 8.87
CA GLY A 151 -22.54 7.52 8.73
C GLY A 151 -23.53 6.65 9.47
N LYS A 152 -23.10 5.52 10.08
CA LYS A 152 -23.98 4.63 10.87
C LYS A 152 -23.93 4.89 12.38
N GLU A 153 -23.18 5.89 12.83
CA GLU A 153 -23.05 6.24 14.25
C GLU A 153 -23.92 7.42 14.71
N GLU A 154 -25.02 7.72 14.02
CA GLU A 154 -26.08 8.61 14.53
C GLU A 154 -27.32 7.87 15.10
N THR A 155 -27.19 6.59 15.48
CA THR A 155 -28.27 5.88 16.20
C THR A 155 -27.79 5.06 17.40
N ARG A 156 -26.65 5.42 18.02
CA ARG A 156 -26.28 4.94 19.36
C ARG A 156 -25.82 6.06 20.28
N ARG A 157 -26.64 7.10 20.37
CA ARG A 157 -26.66 7.95 21.57
C ARG A 157 -27.37 7.17 22.67
N GLY A 158 -26.63 6.27 23.31
CA GLY A 158 -27.15 5.43 24.39
C GLY A 158 -26.51 4.07 24.48
N ASP A 159 -25.18 3.99 24.56
CA ASP A 159 -24.55 2.79 25.12
C ASP A 159 -23.23 3.09 25.82
N LEU A 160 -23.32 3.90 26.87
CA LEU A 160 -22.41 3.84 28.03
C LEU A 160 -22.88 2.74 29.01
N GLY A 161 -23.61 1.71 28.53
CA GLY A 161 -24.32 0.73 29.35
C GLY A 161 -23.68 -0.65 29.46
N GLY A 162 -22.75 -1.04 28.57
CA GLY A 162 -22.25 -2.42 28.53
C GLY A 162 -21.34 -2.86 29.70
N ALA A 163 -20.49 -1.95 30.21
CA ALA A 163 -19.53 -2.29 31.28
C ALA A 163 -19.93 -1.76 32.67
N LEU A 164 -20.81 -0.74 32.74
CA LEU A 164 -21.35 -0.18 33.98
C LEU A 164 -22.71 -0.78 34.36
N GLY A 165 -23.50 -1.26 33.39
CA GLY A 165 -24.78 -1.93 33.64
C GLY A 165 -24.65 -3.29 34.32
N ALA A 166 -23.59 -4.04 34.01
CA ALA A 166 -23.29 -5.32 34.66
C ALA A 166 -22.82 -5.17 36.13
N ILE A 167 -22.33 -3.97 36.52
CA ILE A 167 -21.90 -3.68 37.89
C ILE A 167 -23.07 -3.13 38.72
N GLY A 168 -24.03 -2.44 38.10
CA GLY A 168 -25.22 -1.92 38.77
C GLY A 168 -26.17 -3.01 39.30
N ASP A 169 -26.36 -4.09 38.53
CA ASP A 169 -27.25 -5.21 38.89
C ASP A 169 -26.71 -6.13 40.00
N LEU A 170 -25.45 -5.98 40.40
CA LEU A 170 -24.84 -6.77 41.48
C LEU A 170 -24.80 -6.00 42.82
N ILE A 171 -25.01 -4.69 42.81
CA ILE A 171 -24.95 -3.83 44.00
C ILE A 171 -26.35 -3.38 44.46
N GLY A 172 -27.35 -3.38 43.58
CA GLY A 172 -28.75 -3.04 43.87
C GLY A 172 -29.62 -4.23 44.27
N GLY A 173 -29.19 -5.02 45.26
CA GLY A 173 -30.02 -6.09 45.83
C GLY A 173 -31.04 -5.53 46.82
N ASP A 174 -32.32 -5.60 46.47
CA ASP A 174 -33.46 -5.24 47.31
C ASP A 174 -33.51 -6.04 48.63
N ARG A 175 -33.46 -5.33 49.76
CA ARG A 175 -34.40 -5.44 50.88
C ARG A 175 -34.33 -4.23 51.80
#